data_AF-A0A0E0L5J0-F1
#
_entry.id   AF-A0A0E0L5J0-F1
#
_cell.length_a   1.000
_cell.length_b   1.000
_cell.length_c   1.000
_cell.angle_alpha   90.00
_cell.angle_beta   90.00
_cell.angle_gamma   90.00
#
_symmetry.space_group_name_H-M   'P 1'
#
loop_
_entity.id
_entity.type
_entity.pdbx_description
1 polymer ?
#
loop_
_entity_poly.entity_id
_entity_poly.type
_entity_poly.pdbx_seq_one_letter_code
_entity_poly.pdbx_strand_id
1 'polypeptide(L)'
;MPPPVHTPMDPRSTADPASSSTSTHSTTTTSTLSSSSLRKRVLSIDTSSRDSRGAPSRERERESKAQEEERAMALERQAAATEEEAERERDVEAAVPMSPAGRLFRETNFNCYIVAVIGLGARVDVAAARAGLEATLVRHSRFCSVQVSDEASKRAKPRWVRTTVNLDDHLIFPELDPTAMSANPDQVIEDYMSTLSTQPMDHSRPLWEFHVLDFPTSEAAATVAVRMHHSLGDGVSLLSLLIACTRSAADPARLPALPPAPARRDGPVYARRRPPLSEGILALATWVLSYLVLALHTLVDVACFVATSLFLRDARTPLMGTEGVEFRRKRFVHCTLSLDDVKLVKNAMKCTVNDVLVGVTSAALSRYYFRKTSDTDSEKRARPKHIRVRSALLVNIRKTPGLHALAEMMNSSKNNIVRWGNLIGYIVLPFRIAMLDDPLEYIRQGKRTVDRKKNSLEAIFTYWSGNLIVKLFGIKTAAALCHGMLANTTLSFSSMVGPAEKVEFYGHPIEYIAPSVYGHPHALTVHYQSYMNIIKLVLAVDDAQFPDAHQLLNDFAESLRLIRQAASAKS
;
A
#
# COMPACT_ATOMS: atom_id res chain seq x y z
N MET A 1 -53.94 17.80 22.94
CA MET A 1 -54.26 19.20 22.55
C MET A 1 -53.26 19.66 21.50
N PRO A 2 -53.69 20.15 20.34
CA PRO A 2 -52.92 20.90 19.33
C PRO A 2 -53.44 22.37 19.21
N PRO A 3 -53.08 23.16 18.17
CA PRO A 3 -51.77 23.45 17.54
C PRO A 3 -51.28 24.82 18.10
N PRO A 4 -51.12 25.99 17.40
CA PRO A 4 -50.80 26.34 15.99
C PRO A 4 -49.33 26.02 15.59
N VAL A 5 -48.76 26.26 14.39
CA VAL A 5 -49.15 26.86 13.09
C VAL A 5 -49.05 28.39 12.90
N HIS A 6 -48.06 28.85 12.12
CA HIS A 6 -48.29 29.71 10.93
C HIS A 6 -47.09 29.78 9.98
N THR A 7 -47.38 29.95 8.68
CA THR A 7 -46.48 30.21 7.53
C THR A 7 -47.09 31.35 6.69
N PRO A 8 -46.55 31.72 5.51
CA PRO A 8 -45.21 32.25 5.21
C PRO A 8 -45.30 33.66 4.55
N MET A 9 -44.18 34.29 4.15
CA MET A 9 -44.24 35.28 3.05
C MET A 9 -42.91 35.54 2.32
N ASP A 10 -43.03 35.58 1.00
CA ASP A 10 -42.21 36.22 -0.06
C ASP A 10 -43.28 36.72 -1.08
N PRO A 11 -43.17 37.89 -1.77
CA PRO A 11 -42.59 37.86 -3.14
C PRO A 11 -42.14 39.21 -3.77
N ARG A 12 -41.65 39.12 -5.04
CA ARG A 12 -41.59 40.17 -6.12
C ARG A 12 -40.53 41.29 -5.95
N SER A 13 -39.99 41.92 -7.00
CA SER A 13 -39.81 41.67 -8.46
C SER A 13 -38.82 42.73 -9.02
N THR A 14 -38.50 42.97 -10.31
CA THR A 14 -38.97 42.55 -11.66
C THR A 14 -37.80 42.79 -12.65
N ALA A 15 -37.44 41.84 -13.52
CA ALA A 15 -37.77 41.75 -14.96
C ALA A 15 -36.90 42.58 -15.96
N ASP A 16 -36.15 41.89 -16.83
CA ASP A 16 -36.39 41.67 -18.29
C ASP A 16 -36.93 42.82 -19.19
N PRO A 17 -36.79 42.76 -20.55
CA PRO A 17 -36.27 41.65 -21.39
C PRO A 17 -35.26 42.02 -22.52
N ALA A 18 -34.67 40.98 -23.15
CA ALA A 18 -34.39 40.71 -24.60
C ALA A 18 -34.03 41.84 -25.63
N SER A 19 -33.54 41.59 -26.86
CA SER A 19 -33.46 40.39 -27.72
C SER A 19 -32.34 40.46 -28.79
N SER A 20 -32.30 39.46 -29.68
CA SER A 20 -31.71 39.39 -31.05
C SER A 20 -31.58 40.71 -31.84
N SER A 21 -30.67 40.92 -32.82
CA SER A 21 -29.56 40.13 -33.43
C SER A 21 -28.64 41.13 -34.22
N THR A 22 -27.78 40.88 -35.24
CA THR A 22 -27.57 39.81 -36.26
C THR A 22 -26.14 39.91 -36.85
N SER A 23 -25.74 38.99 -37.75
CA SER A 23 -24.56 39.11 -38.65
C SER A 23 -24.76 40.18 -39.74
N THR A 24 -23.74 40.74 -40.42
CA THR A 24 -22.91 40.11 -41.48
C THR A 24 -21.80 41.03 -42.03
N HIS A 25 -20.77 40.44 -42.69
CA HIS A 25 -19.86 40.99 -43.74
C HIS A 25 -19.10 42.33 -43.47
N SER A 26 -17.75 42.43 -43.56
CA SER A 26 -16.82 42.24 -44.70
C SER A 26 -17.01 43.29 -45.83
N THR A 27 -16.01 43.79 -46.57
CA THR A 27 -14.64 43.30 -46.87
C THR A 27 -13.75 44.42 -47.48
N THR A 28 -12.42 44.42 -47.25
CA THR A 28 -11.39 45.17 -48.06
C THR A 28 -11.54 46.72 -48.13
N THR A 29 -10.62 47.57 -48.66
CA THR A 29 -9.44 47.38 -49.56
C THR A 29 -8.32 48.43 -49.30
N THR A 30 -7.18 48.25 -49.95
CA THR A 30 -5.94 49.08 -49.97
C THR A 30 -6.02 50.50 -50.56
N SER A 31 -5.22 51.45 -50.05
CA SER A 31 -4.46 52.51 -50.78
C SER A 31 -3.67 53.37 -49.75
N THR A 32 -2.31 53.40 -49.69
CA THR A 32 -1.25 53.98 -50.57
C THR A 32 -1.08 55.51 -50.51
N LEU A 33 0.17 55.96 -50.26
CA LEU A 33 0.74 57.31 -50.53
C LEU A 33 0.21 58.47 -49.63
N SER A 34 0.96 59.51 -49.22
CA SER A 34 2.34 59.95 -49.52
C SER A 34 2.93 60.89 -48.44
N SER A 35 4.27 60.92 -48.34
CA SER A 35 5.15 62.09 -48.05
C SER A 35 5.03 62.97 -46.79
N SER A 36 6.24 63.33 -46.30
CA SER A 36 6.63 64.54 -45.52
C SER A 36 6.64 64.45 -43.98
N SER A 37 7.56 65.11 -43.25
CA SER A 37 8.94 65.51 -43.58
C SER A 37 9.74 65.89 -42.30
N LEU A 38 11.06 66.08 -42.44
CA LEU A 38 11.94 66.84 -41.53
C LEU A 38 12.07 66.42 -40.05
N ARG A 39 13.26 65.92 -39.67
CA ARG A 39 14.18 66.70 -38.80
C ARG A 39 15.63 66.20 -38.78
N LYS A 40 16.52 67.09 -39.23
CA LYS A 40 17.96 67.28 -38.92
C LYS A 40 18.77 66.11 -38.31
N ARG A 41 19.75 65.63 -39.09
CA ARG A 41 21.08 65.26 -38.54
C ARG A 41 21.87 66.54 -38.22
N VAL A 42 22.84 66.44 -37.32
CA VAL A 42 23.96 67.38 -37.18
C VAL A 42 25.24 66.54 -37.04
N LEU A 43 26.27 66.87 -37.79
CA LEU A 43 27.65 66.49 -37.49
C LEU A 43 28.37 67.70 -36.89
N SER A 44 29.32 67.45 -35.99
CA SER A 44 30.30 68.43 -35.52
C SER A 44 31.70 67.83 -35.65
N ILE A 45 32.67 68.65 -36.06
CA ILE A 45 34.05 68.23 -36.39
C ILE A 45 34.99 68.53 -35.21
N ASP A 46 36.07 67.76 -35.14
CA ASP A 46 37.14 67.80 -34.13
C ASP A 46 37.95 69.12 -34.11
N THR A 47 38.48 69.49 -32.94
CA THR A 47 39.63 70.40 -32.78
C THR A 47 40.33 70.20 -31.43
N SER A 48 41.58 69.72 -31.47
CA SER A 48 42.70 69.82 -30.50
C SER A 48 42.44 70.44 -29.10
N SER A 49 43.00 69.88 -28.00
CA SER A 49 44.47 69.93 -27.78
C SER A 49 44.95 69.18 -26.51
N ARG A 50 46.27 69.23 -26.30
CA ARG A 50 47.18 68.40 -25.48
C ARG A 50 46.94 68.21 -23.96
N ASP A 51 47.43 67.04 -23.51
CA ASP A 51 48.15 66.74 -22.27
C ASP A 51 47.55 67.09 -20.88
N SER A 52 47.19 66.05 -20.11
CA SER A 52 47.97 65.69 -18.92
C SER A 52 47.60 64.31 -18.31
N ARG A 53 48.61 63.68 -17.66
CA ARG A 53 48.53 62.66 -16.58
C ARG A 53 47.78 61.33 -16.83
N GLY A 54 48.57 60.26 -16.93
CA GLY A 54 48.54 59.14 -15.97
C GLY A 54 47.29 58.24 -15.87
N ALA A 55 47.32 57.12 -16.58
CA ALA A 55 46.75 55.80 -16.20
C ALA A 55 45.30 55.70 -15.67
N PRO A 56 44.31 55.55 -16.58
CA PRO A 56 42.97 55.02 -16.27
C PRO A 56 42.66 53.64 -16.88
N SER A 57 43.63 52.96 -17.53
CA SER A 57 43.38 51.73 -18.31
C SER A 57 43.05 50.51 -17.45
N ARG A 58 43.89 50.20 -16.46
CA ARG A 58 43.77 48.99 -15.62
C ARG A 58 42.49 48.91 -14.78
N GLU A 59 41.86 50.05 -14.50
CA GLU A 59 40.62 50.10 -13.73
C GLU A 59 39.42 49.77 -14.63
N ARG A 60 39.35 50.39 -15.81
CA ARG A 60 38.34 50.06 -16.83
C ARG A 60 38.46 48.62 -17.36
N GLU A 61 39.69 48.09 -17.49
CA GLU A 61 39.92 46.66 -17.81
C GLU A 61 39.44 45.71 -16.69
N ARG A 62 39.39 46.16 -15.44
CA ARG A 62 38.86 45.37 -14.31
C ARG A 62 37.34 45.45 -14.26
N GLU A 63 36.76 46.64 -14.44
CA GLU A 63 35.32 46.83 -14.54
C GLU A 63 34.73 46.06 -15.74
N SER A 64 35.38 46.10 -16.91
CA SER A 64 34.92 45.36 -18.08
C SER A 64 34.97 43.85 -17.87
N LYS A 65 36.04 43.33 -17.25
CA LYS A 65 36.15 41.90 -16.92
C LYS A 65 35.15 41.46 -15.86
N ALA A 66 34.91 42.26 -14.82
CA ALA A 66 33.88 41.97 -13.82
C ALA A 66 32.47 41.90 -14.46
N GLN A 67 32.15 42.81 -15.38
CA GLN A 67 30.88 42.76 -16.13
C GLN A 67 30.81 41.59 -17.12
N GLU A 68 31.94 41.13 -17.66
CA GLU A 68 32.02 39.98 -18.56
C GLU A 68 31.86 38.65 -17.78
N GLU A 69 32.49 38.53 -16.60
CA GLU A 69 32.32 37.42 -15.66
C GLU A 69 30.90 37.37 -15.07
N GLU A 70 30.31 38.52 -14.71
CA GLU A 70 28.92 38.60 -14.24
C GLU A 70 27.93 38.16 -15.33
N ARG A 71 28.15 38.58 -16.59
CA ARG A 71 27.36 38.13 -17.74
C ARG A 71 27.54 36.64 -18.03
N ALA A 72 28.75 36.10 -17.88
CA ALA A 72 28.99 34.67 -18.04
C ALA A 72 28.21 33.86 -16.99
N MET A 73 28.28 34.22 -15.71
CA MET A 73 27.49 33.56 -14.65
C MET A 73 25.97 33.77 -14.82
N ALA A 74 25.52 34.92 -15.34
CA ALA A 74 24.10 35.13 -15.65
C ALA A 74 23.62 34.20 -16.78
N LEU A 75 24.41 34.06 -17.85
CA LEU A 75 24.14 33.14 -18.96
C LEU A 75 24.19 31.67 -18.53
N GLU A 76 25.14 31.29 -17.67
CA GLU A 76 25.27 29.93 -17.14
C GLU A 76 24.07 29.55 -16.25
N ARG A 77 23.62 30.47 -15.37
CA ARG A 77 22.39 30.29 -14.58
C ARG A 77 21.15 30.20 -15.47
N GLN A 78 21.07 31.01 -16.52
CA GLN A 78 19.94 31.01 -17.44
C GLN A 78 19.92 29.73 -18.31
N ALA A 79 21.08 29.23 -18.74
CA ALA A 79 21.22 27.94 -19.40
C ALA A 79 20.80 26.78 -18.49
N ALA A 80 21.29 26.75 -17.24
CA ALA A 80 20.91 25.74 -16.26
C ALA A 80 19.40 25.73 -15.98
N ALA A 81 18.77 26.90 -15.81
CA ALA A 81 17.32 27.01 -15.65
C ALA A 81 16.54 26.53 -16.89
N THR A 82 17.02 26.85 -18.09
CA THR A 82 16.40 26.40 -19.36
C THR A 82 16.55 24.88 -19.54
N GLU A 83 17.68 24.31 -19.14
CA GLU A 83 17.92 22.86 -19.17
C GLU A 83 17.09 22.12 -18.12
N GLU A 84 16.87 22.72 -16.94
CA GLU A 84 15.97 22.20 -15.91
C GLU A 84 14.48 22.27 -16.35
N GLU A 85 14.05 23.35 -17.01
CA GLU A 85 12.72 23.43 -17.63
C GLU A 85 12.55 22.38 -18.73
N ALA A 86 13.52 22.25 -19.64
CA ALA A 86 13.50 21.23 -20.68
C ALA A 86 13.52 19.79 -20.12
N GLU A 87 14.18 19.55 -18.98
CA GLU A 87 14.13 18.27 -18.28
C GLU A 87 12.77 18.01 -17.64
N ARG A 88 12.16 19.01 -17.01
CA ARG A 88 10.79 18.94 -16.48
C ARG A 88 9.76 18.68 -17.59
N GLU A 89 9.90 19.29 -18.76
CA GLU A 89 9.03 19.00 -19.92
C GLU A 89 9.18 17.54 -20.40
N ARG A 90 10.42 17.04 -20.53
CA ARG A 90 10.68 15.63 -20.87
C ARG A 90 10.06 14.66 -19.84
N ASP A 91 10.14 14.97 -18.55
CA ASP A 91 9.53 14.14 -17.50
C ASP A 91 7.99 14.23 -17.46
N VAL A 92 7.41 15.34 -17.93
CA VAL A 92 5.95 15.51 -18.11
C VAL A 92 5.43 14.73 -19.32
N GLU A 93 6.21 14.61 -20.41
CA GLU A 93 5.93 13.66 -21.50
C GLU A 93 6.07 12.19 -21.05
N ALA A 94 7.06 11.88 -20.18
CA ALA A 94 7.29 10.55 -19.65
C ALA A 94 6.27 10.07 -18.59
N ALA A 95 5.25 10.88 -18.27
CA ALA A 95 4.34 10.67 -17.14
C ALA A 95 3.55 9.33 -17.19
N VAL A 96 3.93 8.38 -16.34
CA VAL A 96 3.44 7.00 -16.37
C VAL A 96 1.99 6.88 -15.87
N PRO A 97 1.03 6.33 -16.64
CA PRO A 97 -0.36 6.20 -16.21
C PRO A 97 -0.52 5.29 -14.98
N MET A 98 -1.47 5.63 -14.10
CA MET A 98 -1.78 4.82 -12.92
C MET A 98 -2.39 3.46 -13.30
N SER A 99 -2.03 2.40 -12.57
CA SER A 99 -2.63 1.08 -12.74
C SER A 99 -4.10 1.05 -12.28
N PRO A 100 -4.94 0.14 -12.80
CA PRO A 100 -6.34 0.02 -12.36
C PRO A 100 -6.49 -0.19 -10.85
N ALA A 101 -5.65 -1.01 -10.23
CA ALA A 101 -5.62 -1.21 -8.78
C ALA A 101 -5.09 0.03 -8.02
N GLY A 102 -4.08 0.74 -8.56
CA GLY A 102 -3.62 2.00 -7.96
C GLY A 102 -4.66 3.13 -8.01
N ARG A 103 -5.56 3.10 -9.00
CA ARG A 103 -6.75 3.97 -9.05
C ARG A 103 -7.84 3.49 -8.08
N LEU A 104 -8.07 2.18 -8.00
CA LEU A 104 -9.10 1.57 -7.14
C LEU A 104 -8.91 1.98 -5.68
N PHE A 105 -7.67 1.91 -5.21
CA PHE A 105 -7.29 2.30 -3.85
C PHE A 105 -7.40 3.81 -3.55
N ARG A 106 -7.81 4.68 -4.48
CA ARG A 106 -8.06 6.12 -4.25
C ARG A 106 -9.54 6.50 -4.14
N GLU A 107 -10.44 5.62 -4.56
CA GLU A 107 -11.87 5.93 -4.58
C GLU A 107 -12.37 6.11 -3.12
N THR A 108 -13.27 7.06 -2.87
CA THR A 108 -13.52 7.62 -1.52
C THR A 108 -13.79 6.56 -0.45
N ASN A 109 -14.60 5.54 -0.75
CA ASN A 109 -14.98 4.48 0.19
C ASN A 109 -13.98 3.31 0.20
N PHE A 110 -12.83 3.45 -0.46
CA PHE A 110 -11.81 2.43 -0.62
C PHE A 110 -10.40 3.03 -0.63
N ASN A 111 -10.21 4.17 0.05
CA ASN A 111 -8.95 4.89 0.09
C ASN A 111 -7.94 4.18 0.99
N CYS A 112 -7.19 3.22 0.43
CA CYS A 112 -6.40 2.28 1.21
C CYS A 112 -4.97 2.76 1.47
N TYR A 113 -4.53 2.56 2.72
CA TYR A 113 -3.20 2.88 3.22
C TYR A 113 -2.56 1.64 3.85
N ILE A 114 -1.24 1.60 3.78
CA ILE A 114 -0.35 0.62 4.39
C ILE A 114 0.37 1.31 5.53
N VAL A 115 0.44 0.65 6.67
CA VAL A 115 1.23 1.08 7.83
C VAL A 115 2.14 -0.03 8.30
N ALA A 116 3.32 0.30 8.81
CA ALA A 116 4.22 -0.66 9.43
C ALA A 116 4.94 -0.05 10.63
N VAL A 117 4.98 -0.79 11.74
CA VAL A 117 5.87 -0.49 12.87
C VAL A 117 7.17 -1.27 12.63
N ILE A 118 8.30 -0.57 12.58
CA ILE A 118 9.64 -1.16 12.48
C ILE A 118 10.37 -0.89 13.80
N GLY A 119 10.68 -1.96 14.53
CA GLY A 119 11.47 -1.88 15.76
C GLY A 119 12.96 -1.93 15.45
N LEU A 120 13.72 -0.99 15.98
CA LEU A 120 15.17 -0.84 15.76
C LEU A 120 15.96 -1.20 17.03
N GLY A 121 17.10 -1.88 16.85
CA GLY A 121 18.04 -2.26 17.92
C GLY A 121 18.96 -1.13 18.39
N ALA A 122 18.84 0.06 17.80
CA ALA A 122 19.59 1.26 18.14
C ALA A 122 18.69 2.50 18.02
N ARG A 123 19.12 3.61 18.62
CA ARG A 123 18.52 4.95 18.39
C ARG A 123 18.68 5.39 16.94
N VAL A 124 17.84 6.33 16.52
CA VAL A 124 17.78 6.81 15.13
C VAL A 124 18.82 7.90 14.85
N ASP A 125 19.88 7.53 14.13
CA ASP A 125 20.73 8.47 13.41
C ASP A 125 19.96 9.03 12.20
N VAL A 126 19.41 10.23 12.40
CA VAL A 126 18.65 10.98 11.39
C VAL A 126 19.51 11.32 10.17
N ALA A 127 20.82 11.52 10.31
CA ALA A 127 21.70 11.84 9.18
C ALA A 127 21.97 10.61 8.31
N ALA A 128 22.28 9.46 8.92
CA ALA A 128 22.40 8.18 8.23
C ALA A 128 21.08 7.77 7.55
N ALA A 129 19.95 7.98 8.23
CA ALA A 129 18.62 7.70 7.68
C ALA A 129 18.30 8.58 6.44
N ARG A 130 18.60 9.89 6.50
CA ARG A 130 18.42 10.82 5.36
C ARG A 130 19.26 10.40 4.16
N ALA A 131 20.58 10.22 4.34
CA ALA A 131 21.48 9.81 3.29
C ALA A 131 21.08 8.47 2.65
N GLY A 132 20.58 7.52 3.46
CA GLY A 132 20.05 6.24 3.00
C GLY A 132 18.79 6.37 2.14
N LEU A 133 17.85 7.24 2.52
CA LEU A 133 16.64 7.54 1.75
C LEU A 133 16.96 8.22 0.42
N GLU A 134 17.88 9.21 0.42
CA GLU A 134 18.38 9.90 -0.78
C GLU A 134 19.12 8.95 -1.74
N ALA A 135 19.84 7.96 -1.22
CA ALA A 135 20.53 6.96 -2.00
C ALA A 135 19.59 5.90 -2.61
N THR A 136 18.37 5.71 -2.06
CA THR A 136 17.49 4.59 -2.42
C THR A 136 16.05 5.01 -2.72
N LEU A 137 15.24 5.29 -1.68
CA LEU A 137 13.80 5.55 -1.80
C LEU A 137 13.49 6.73 -2.73
N VAL A 138 14.19 7.86 -2.54
CA VAL A 138 14.03 9.10 -3.31
C VAL A 138 14.42 8.92 -4.79
N ARG A 139 15.14 7.85 -5.14
CA ARG A 139 15.50 7.53 -6.54
C ARG A 139 14.46 6.63 -7.22
N HIS A 140 13.64 5.92 -6.46
CA HIS A 140 12.66 4.99 -7.03
C HIS A 140 11.44 5.73 -7.61
N SER A 141 11.17 5.50 -8.89
CA SER A 141 10.17 6.22 -9.71
C SER A 141 8.79 6.47 -9.06
N ARG A 142 8.30 5.59 -8.18
CA ARG A 142 7.03 5.77 -7.46
C ARG A 142 7.10 6.63 -6.21
N PHE A 143 8.25 6.69 -5.54
CA PHE A 143 8.43 7.45 -4.30
C PHE A 143 8.96 8.87 -4.56
N CYS A 144 9.44 9.16 -5.77
CA CYS A 144 9.68 10.52 -6.27
C CYS A 144 8.60 11.00 -7.26
N SER A 145 7.34 10.55 -7.10
CA SER A 145 6.24 10.95 -7.99
C SER A 145 4.95 11.28 -7.23
N VAL A 146 4.27 12.31 -7.73
CA VAL A 146 2.92 12.73 -7.34
C VAL A 146 1.88 12.17 -8.32
N GLN A 147 0.61 12.15 -7.94
CA GLN A 147 -0.47 11.52 -8.73
C GLN A 147 -1.47 12.52 -9.29
N VAL A 148 -1.06 13.20 -10.36
CA VAL A 148 -1.84 14.24 -11.03
C VAL A 148 -3.06 13.65 -11.75
N SER A 149 -4.24 14.19 -11.44
CA SER A 149 -5.44 14.08 -12.26
C SER A 149 -5.58 15.36 -13.09
N ASP A 150 -5.91 15.23 -14.38
CA ASP A 150 -6.32 16.37 -15.19
C ASP A 150 -7.80 16.66 -14.91
N GLU A 151 -8.08 17.80 -14.27
CA GLU A 151 -9.45 18.19 -13.88
C GLU A 151 -10.27 18.76 -15.05
N ALA A 152 -9.61 19.30 -16.08
CA ALA A 152 -10.29 19.81 -17.27
C ALA A 152 -10.90 18.65 -18.09
N SER A 153 -10.26 17.48 -18.08
CA SER A 153 -10.77 16.27 -18.73
C SER A 153 -11.24 15.21 -17.74
N LYS A 154 -12.55 15.17 -17.48
CA LYS A 154 -13.23 14.08 -16.71
C LYS A 154 -13.07 12.67 -17.31
N ARG A 155 -12.37 12.52 -18.45
CA ARG A 155 -11.99 11.24 -19.09
C ARG A 155 -10.50 10.92 -18.99
N ALA A 156 -9.65 11.87 -18.59
CA ALA A 156 -8.23 11.64 -18.40
C ALA A 156 -8.00 10.57 -17.31
N LYS A 157 -6.96 9.76 -17.50
CA LYS A 157 -6.52 8.79 -16.50
C LYS A 157 -5.48 9.48 -15.63
N PRO A 158 -5.55 9.41 -14.29
CA PRO A 158 -4.51 9.97 -13.45
C PRO A 158 -3.15 9.34 -13.79
N ARG A 159 -2.12 10.16 -13.73
CA ARG A 159 -0.74 9.83 -14.10
C ARG A 159 0.21 10.12 -12.95
N TRP A 160 1.28 9.34 -12.89
CA TRP A 160 2.41 9.63 -12.01
C TRP A 160 3.30 10.63 -12.74
N VAL A 161 3.57 11.77 -12.10
CA VAL A 161 4.49 12.81 -12.57
C VAL A 161 5.64 12.88 -11.57
N ARG A 162 6.88 12.91 -12.04
CA ARG A 162 8.05 13.03 -11.16
C ARG A 162 8.01 14.38 -10.43
N THR A 163 8.50 14.42 -9.20
CA THR A 163 8.73 15.65 -8.45
C THR A 163 10.04 15.56 -7.68
N THR A 164 10.63 16.72 -7.38
CA THR A 164 11.66 16.84 -6.35
C THR A 164 11.04 16.45 -5.00
N VAL A 165 11.76 15.65 -4.22
CA VAL A 165 11.33 15.19 -2.89
C VAL A 165 12.02 16.04 -1.84
N ASN A 166 11.25 16.71 -0.99
CA ASN A 166 11.77 17.33 0.23
C ASN A 166 11.68 16.32 1.38
N LEU A 167 12.82 15.88 1.95
CA LEU A 167 12.78 14.91 3.04
C LEU A 167 12.18 15.45 4.35
N ASP A 168 12.21 16.76 4.59
CA ASP A 168 11.59 17.36 5.79
C ASP A 168 10.07 17.23 5.78
N ASP A 169 9.47 17.14 4.59
CA ASP A 169 8.04 16.92 4.40
C ASP A 169 7.62 15.44 4.59
N HIS A 170 8.58 14.52 4.74
CA HIS A 170 8.37 13.08 4.87
C HIS A 170 8.96 12.46 6.15
N LEU A 171 9.87 13.16 6.85
CA LEU A 171 10.49 12.73 8.12
C LEU A 171 9.84 13.47 9.29
N ILE A 172 8.80 12.86 9.86
CA ILE A 172 7.97 13.45 10.91
C ILE A 172 8.50 13.05 12.29
N PHE A 173 8.69 14.04 13.16
CA PHE A 173 9.12 13.85 14.55
C PHE A 173 7.96 14.30 15.46
N PRO A 174 7.08 13.39 15.92
CA PRO A 174 5.90 13.77 16.70
C PRO A 174 6.27 14.17 18.13
N GLU A 175 5.71 15.28 18.60
CA GLU A 175 5.72 15.64 20.01
C GLU A 175 4.77 14.71 20.80
N LEU A 176 5.29 14.08 21.84
CA LEU A 176 4.60 13.09 22.67
C LEU A 176 4.88 13.36 24.14
N ASP A 177 3.92 13.05 25.03
CA ASP A 177 4.07 13.26 26.47
C ASP A 177 5.18 12.37 27.06
N PRO A 178 6.25 12.94 27.65
CA PRO A 178 7.31 12.17 28.31
C PRO A 178 6.80 11.32 29.47
N THR A 179 5.70 11.71 30.13
CA THR A 179 5.10 10.98 31.24
C THR A 179 4.48 9.67 30.74
N ALA A 180 3.63 9.74 29.71
CA ALA A 180 3.07 8.56 29.03
C ALA A 180 4.16 7.67 28.43
N MET A 181 5.17 8.24 27.75
CA MET A 181 6.29 7.46 27.20
C MET A 181 7.08 6.73 28.29
N SER A 182 7.24 7.32 29.48
CA SER A 182 7.91 6.68 30.62
C SER A 182 7.04 5.62 31.33
N ALA A 183 5.71 5.72 31.23
CA ALA A 183 4.77 4.85 31.92
C ALA A 183 4.39 3.60 31.11
N ASN A 184 4.16 3.74 29.80
CA ASN A 184 3.82 2.63 28.90
C ASN A 184 4.21 2.96 27.44
N PRO A 185 5.50 2.83 27.06
CA PRO A 185 5.98 3.27 25.75
C PRO A 185 5.31 2.52 24.60
N ASP A 186 5.09 1.22 24.73
CA ASP A 186 4.42 0.39 23.71
C ASP A 186 2.98 0.88 23.43
N GLN A 187 2.23 1.26 24.47
CA GLN A 187 0.89 1.86 24.27
C GLN A 187 0.97 3.23 23.59
N VAL A 188 1.98 4.05 23.85
CA VAL A 188 2.16 5.33 23.14
C VAL A 188 2.39 5.10 21.64
N ILE A 189 3.15 4.07 21.27
CA ILE A 189 3.29 3.65 19.87
C ILE A 189 1.92 3.24 19.28
N GLU A 190 1.15 2.38 19.98
CA GLU A 190 -0.15 1.91 19.49
C GLU A 190 -1.17 3.04 19.33
N ASP A 191 -1.27 3.96 20.30
CA ASP A 191 -2.21 5.07 20.25
C ASP A 191 -1.80 6.11 19.19
N TYR A 192 -0.50 6.38 19.01
CA TYR A 192 0.02 7.23 17.93
C TYR A 192 -0.28 6.62 16.55
N MET A 193 0.09 5.36 16.32
CA MET A 193 -0.24 4.60 15.11
C MET A 193 -1.73 4.61 14.82
N SER A 194 -2.54 4.54 15.89
CA SER A 194 -3.99 4.61 15.79
C SER A 194 -4.49 5.99 15.32
N THR A 195 -3.83 7.11 15.69
CA THR A 195 -4.19 8.44 15.11
C THR A 195 -3.91 8.55 13.61
N LEU A 196 -2.84 7.92 13.11
CA LEU A 196 -2.46 7.94 11.68
C LEU A 196 -3.57 7.36 10.78
N SER A 197 -4.41 6.47 11.31
CA SER A 197 -5.55 5.88 10.59
C SER A 197 -6.67 6.88 10.25
N THR A 198 -6.72 8.02 10.96
CA THR A 198 -7.75 9.06 10.82
C THR A 198 -7.22 10.41 10.35
N GLN A 199 -5.91 10.65 10.41
CA GLN A 199 -5.30 11.85 9.85
C GLN A 199 -5.39 11.84 8.31
N PRO A 200 -5.45 13.01 7.64
CA PRO A 200 -5.24 13.09 6.19
C PRO A 200 -3.81 12.68 5.80
N MET A 201 -3.55 12.58 4.50
CA MET A 201 -2.22 12.50 3.89
C MET A 201 -2.21 13.51 2.73
N ASP A 202 -1.11 14.25 2.55
CA ASP A 202 -1.04 15.29 1.52
C ASP A 202 -0.82 14.66 0.12
N HIS A 203 -1.85 14.70 -0.71
CA HIS A 203 -1.80 14.19 -2.08
C HIS A 203 -1.07 15.10 -3.08
N SER A 204 -0.64 16.30 -2.68
CA SER A 204 0.27 17.15 -3.47
C SER A 204 1.74 16.68 -3.40
N ARG A 205 2.04 15.76 -2.48
CA ARG A 205 3.38 15.20 -2.21
C ARG A 205 3.46 13.71 -2.58
N PRO A 206 4.66 13.14 -2.70
CA PRO A 206 4.81 11.68 -2.75
C PRO A 206 4.17 11.00 -1.53
N LEU A 207 3.45 9.91 -1.77
CA LEU A 207 2.42 9.43 -0.82
C LEU A 207 2.96 8.50 0.28
N TRP A 208 4.00 8.96 0.98
CA TRP A 208 4.69 8.21 2.03
C TRP A 208 5.23 9.13 3.13
N GLU A 209 5.22 8.63 4.35
CA GLU A 209 5.61 9.32 5.58
C GLU A 209 6.39 8.33 6.47
N PHE A 210 7.46 8.79 7.11
CA PHE A 210 8.19 8.09 8.17
C PHE A 210 8.08 8.92 9.45
N HIS A 211 7.51 8.34 10.50
CA HIS A 211 7.36 8.96 11.80
C HIS A 211 8.38 8.35 12.76
N VAL A 212 9.31 9.17 13.26
CA VAL A 212 10.47 8.75 14.06
C VAL A 212 10.14 8.82 15.55
N LEU A 213 10.21 7.67 16.22
CA LEU A 213 9.81 7.48 17.62
C LEU A 213 11.04 7.00 18.40
N ASP A 214 11.99 7.91 18.66
CA ASP A 214 13.31 7.61 19.26
C ASP A 214 13.28 7.42 20.78
N PHE A 215 12.49 6.43 21.23
CA PHE A 215 12.44 5.99 22.62
C PHE A 215 12.30 4.46 22.70
N PRO A 216 12.85 3.83 23.77
CA PRO A 216 12.81 2.39 23.93
C PRO A 216 11.40 1.88 24.24
N THR A 217 11.09 0.69 23.74
CA THR A 217 9.84 -0.06 23.95
C THR A 217 10.16 -1.44 24.54
N SER A 218 9.16 -2.30 24.73
CA SER A 218 9.38 -3.67 25.22
C SER A 218 10.24 -4.56 24.30
N GLU A 219 10.36 -4.23 23.00
CA GLU A 219 11.03 -5.05 21.98
C GLU A 219 12.04 -4.28 21.10
N ALA A 220 12.26 -2.98 21.32
CA ALA A 220 13.16 -2.14 20.51
C ALA A 220 13.79 -0.98 21.31
N ALA A 221 14.94 -0.48 20.85
CA ALA A 221 15.61 0.70 21.40
C ALA A 221 15.05 2.03 20.84
N ALA A 222 14.50 1.98 19.62
CA ALA A 222 13.72 3.03 18.99
C ALA A 222 12.71 2.41 18.01
N THR A 223 11.68 3.16 17.64
CA THR A 223 10.66 2.72 16.68
C THR A 223 10.58 3.68 15.49
N VAL A 224 10.33 3.14 14.30
CA VAL A 224 9.97 3.92 13.12
C VAL A 224 8.62 3.43 12.61
N ALA A 225 7.64 4.32 12.63
CA ALA A 225 6.34 4.08 12.03
C ALA A 225 6.38 4.55 10.57
N VAL A 226 6.05 3.66 9.63
CA VAL A 226 6.01 3.94 8.20
C VAL A 226 4.56 3.96 7.75
N ARG A 227 4.15 4.99 7.02
CA ARG A 227 2.79 5.17 6.49
C ARG A 227 2.87 5.45 4.99
N MET A 228 2.14 4.68 4.19
CA MET A 228 2.21 4.75 2.73
C MET A 228 0.84 4.53 2.11
N HIS A 229 0.49 5.27 1.07
CA HIS A 229 -0.74 5.01 0.33
C HIS A 229 -0.60 3.74 -0.54
N HIS A 230 -1.55 2.80 -0.44
CA HIS A 230 -1.50 1.49 -1.12
C HIS A 230 -1.50 1.61 -2.67
N SER A 231 -1.76 2.79 -3.22
CA SER A 231 -1.62 3.06 -4.66
C SER A 231 -0.17 2.98 -5.17
N LEU A 232 0.85 3.14 -4.30
CA LEU A 232 2.28 3.02 -4.62
C LEU A 232 2.70 1.61 -5.06
N GLY A 233 2.22 0.57 -4.36
CA GLY A 233 2.59 -0.83 -4.59
C GLY A 233 1.94 -1.78 -3.59
N ASP A 234 2.10 -3.08 -3.84
CA ASP A 234 1.63 -4.14 -2.94
C ASP A 234 2.75 -4.63 -1.99
N GLY A 235 2.40 -5.48 -1.02
CA GLY A 235 3.35 -5.99 -0.02
C GLY A 235 4.58 -6.71 -0.61
N VAL A 236 4.48 -7.30 -1.81
CA VAL A 236 5.65 -7.89 -2.49
C VAL A 236 6.53 -6.81 -3.12
N SER A 237 5.93 -5.73 -3.64
CA SER A 237 6.66 -4.54 -4.08
C SER A 237 7.36 -3.86 -2.89
N LEU A 238 6.66 -3.65 -1.76
CA LEU A 238 7.26 -3.06 -0.56
C LEU A 238 8.33 -3.95 0.09
N LEU A 239 8.19 -5.28 0.05
CA LEU A 239 9.28 -6.20 0.44
C LEU A 239 10.50 -6.04 -0.48
N SER A 240 10.29 -5.84 -1.79
CA SER A 240 11.35 -5.56 -2.76
C SER A 240 12.13 -4.29 -2.41
N LEU A 241 11.41 -3.24 -2.03
CA LEU A 241 11.96 -1.96 -1.58
C LEU A 241 12.71 -2.11 -0.26
N LEU A 242 12.11 -2.77 0.74
CA LEU A 242 12.75 -3.05 2.03
C LEU A 242 14.11 -3.73 1.82
N ILE A 243 14.17 -4.76 0.98
CA ILE A 243 15.41 -5.47 0.65
C ILE A 243 16.44 -4.57 -0.05
N ALA A 244 16.00 -3.62 -0.88
CA ALA A 244 16.91 -2.66 -1.53
C ALA A 244 17.44 -1.59 -0.58
N CYS A 245 16.62 -1.16 0.39
CA CYS A 245 16.97 -0.19 1.43
C CYS A 245 17.70 -0.81 2.65
N THR A 246 17.78 -2.14 2.74
CA THR A 246 18.46 -2.85 3.85
C THR A 246 19.68 -3.63 3.40
N ARG A 247 20.58 -3.94 4.34
CA ARG A 247 21.76 -4.80 4.14
C ARG A 247 21.81 -5.91 5.18
N SER A 248 22.62 -6.93 4.94
CA SER A 248 22.80 -8.01 5.90
C SER A 248 23.61 -7.51 7.10
N ALA A 249 23.14 -7.73 8.33
CA ALA A 249 23.88 -7.33 9.54
C ALA A 249 25.18 -8.14 9.74
N ALA A 250 25.37 -9.22 8.98
CA ALA A 250 26.61 -10.00 8.94
C ALA A 250 27.57 -9.58 7.80
N ASP A 251 27.09 -8.78 6.83
CA ASP A 251 27.84 -8.30 5.67
C ASP A 251 27.13 -7.05 5.08
N PRO A 252 27.53 -5.83 5.46
CA PRO A 252 26.91 -4.59 4.98
C PRO A 252 27.00 -4.37 3.46
N ALA A 253 27.86 -5.10 2.73
CA ALA A 253 27.89 -5.03 1.27
C ALA A 253 26.79 -5.89 0.60
N ARG A 254 26.19 -6.83 1.34
CA ARG A 254 25.28 -7.85 0.81
C ARG A 254 23.80 -7.50 1.02
N LEU A 255 22.98 -7.82 0.02
CA LEU A 255 21.51 -7.77 0.13
C LEU A 255 20.99 -8.91 1.05
N PRO A 256 19.93 -8.66 1.84
CA PRO A 256 19.37 -9.66 2.75
C PRO A 256 19.01 -10.99 2.08
N ALA A 257 19.35 -12.10 2.74
CA ALA A 257 18.86 -13.41 2.35
C ALA A 257 17.35 -13.55 2.62
N LEU A 258 16.61 -14.02 1.62
CA LEU A 258 15.26 -14.56 1.78
C LEU A 258 15.33 -16.08 2.04
N PRO A 259 14.30 -16.67 2.69
CA PRO A 259 14.22 -18.12 2.83
C PRO A 259 14.28 -18.81 1.45
N PRO A 260 14.99 -19.95 1.32
CA PRO A 260 15.14 -20.63 0.05
C PRO A 260 13.78 -21.02 -0.51
N ALA A 261 13.53 -20.67 -1.78
CA ALA A 261 12.31 -21.05 -2.47
C ALA A 261 12.13 -22.58 -2.44
N PRO A 262 10.92 -23.11 -2.15
CA PRO A 262 10.72 -24.54 -1.98
C PRO A 262 11.12 -25.31 -3.25
N ALA A 263 12.04 -26.25 -3.10
CA ALA A 263 12.68 -26.95 -4.21
C ALA A 263 11.66 -27.58 -5.17
N ARG A 264 11.74 -27.18 -6.45
CA ARG A 264 10.97 -27.68 -7.61
C ARG A 264 9.51 -28.09 -7.32
N ARG A 265 8.63 -27.08 -7.33
CA ARG A 265 7.34 -27.24 -8.02
C ARG A 265 7.44 -26.52 -9.36
N ASP A 266 7.72 -27.27 -10.42
CA ASP A 266 7.94 -26.73 -11.76
C ASP A 266 6.60 -26.30 -12.39
N GLY A 267 6.21 -25.05 -12.12
CA GLY A 267 5.03 -24.39 -12.69
C GLY A 267 4.18 -23.64 -11.65
N PRO A 268 3.12 -22.92 -12.06
CA PRO A 268 2.12 -22.39 -11.13
C PRO A 268 1.46 -23.51 -10.31
N VAL A 269 0.77 -23.16 -9.22
CA VAL A 269 0.03 -24.10 -8.34
C VAL A 269 -0.93 -25.02 -9.12
N TYR A 270 -1.39 -24.57 -10.29
CA TYR A 270 -2.33 -25.23 -11.20
C TYR A 270 -1.67 -26.03 -12.34
N ALA A 271 -0.34 -25.95 -12.51
CA ALA A 271 0.38 -26.72 -13.51
C ALA A 271 0.56 -28.16 -13.02
N ARG A 272 -0.36 -29.03 -13.43
CA ARG A 272 -0.24 -30.46 -13.15
C ARG A 272 0.54 -31.09 -14.30
N ARG A 273 1.77 -31.50 -14.01
CA ARG A 273 2.67 -32.20 -14.93
C ARG A 273 1.89 -33.30 -15.65
N ARG A 274 1.89 -33.28 -16.99
CA ARG A 274 1.30 -34.34 -17.79
C ARG A 274 2.09 -35.64 -17.53
N PRO A 275 1.42 -36.76 -17.22
CA PRO A 275 2.11 -38.04 -17.07
C PRO A 275 2.76 -38.42 -18.42
N PRO A 276 3.99 -39.00 -18.41
CA PRO A 276 4.57 -39.59 -19.61
C PRO A 276 3.67 -40.73 -20.12
N LEU A 277 3.72 -40.98 -21.43
CA LEU A 277 2.86 -41.98 -22.09
C LEU A 277 3.04 -43.40 -21.54
N SER A 278 4.20 -43.68 -20.92
CA SER A 278 4.53 -44.92 -20.22
C SER A 278 3.72 -45.19 -18.94
N GLU A 279 3.10 -44.18 -18.32
CA GLU A 279 2.23 -44.35 -17.15
C GLU A 279 0.78 -44.76 -17.54
N GLY A 280 0.48 -44.86 -18.84
CA GLY A 280 -0.73 -45.48 -19.36
C GLY A 280 -2.02 -44.65 -19.23
N ILE A 281 -3.13 -45.27 -19.65
CA ILE A 281 -4.43 -44.61 -19.80
C ILE A 281 -4.98 -44.11 -18.45
N LEU A 282 -4.77 -44.85 -17.36
CA LEU A 282 -5.26 -44.46 -16.03
C LEU A 282 -4.59 -43.18 -15.50
N ALA A 283 -3.27 -43.02 -15.71
CA ALA A 283 -2.57 -41.79 -15.37
C ALA A 283 -3.09 -40.60 -16.21
N LEU A 284 -3.29 -40.80 -17.51
CA LEU A 284 -3.88 -39.78 -18.38
C LEU A 284 -5.31 -39.41 -17.95
N ALA A 285 -6.14 -40.39 -17.59
CA ALA A 285 -7.52 -40.18 -17.14
C ALA A 285 -7.58 -39.41 -15.81
N THR A 286 -6.74 -39.77 -14.84
CA THR A 286 -6.64 -39.02 -13.56
C THR A 286 -6.09 -37.61 -13.75
N TRP A 287 -5.15 -37.41 -14.69
CA TRP A 287 -4.68 -36.09 -15.09
C TRP A 287 -5.82 -35.23 -15.68
N VAL A 288 -6.59 -35.75 -16.65
CA VAL A 288 -7.77 -35.05 -17.21
C VAL A 288 -8.83 -34.75 -16.13
N LEU A 289 -9.18 -35.75 -15.32
CA LEU A 289 -10.16 -35.60 -14.23
C LEU A 289 -9.75 -34.51 -13.24
N SER A 290 -8.45 -34.39 -12.94
CA SER A 290 -7.96 -33.31 -12.09
C SER A 290 -8.23 -31.92 -12.68
N TYR A 291 -8.11 -31.74 -14.01
CA TYR A 291 -8.43 -30.46 -14.68
C TYR A 291 -9.92 -30.16 -14.66
N LEU A 292 -10.79 -31.18 -14.79
CA LEU A 292 -12.23 -31.03 -14.58
C LEU A 292 -12.56 -30.58 -13.15
N VAL A 293 -11.93 -31.17 -12.13
CA VAL A 293 -12.08 -30.75 -10.73
C VAL A 293 -11.59 -29.31 -10.50
N LEU A 294 -10.46 -28.91 -11.11
CA LEU A 294 -9.96 -27.53 -11.05
C LEU A 294 -10.93 -26.54 -11.71
N ALA A 295 -11.51 -26.89 -12.88
CA ALA A 295 -12.48 -26.06 -13.57
C ALA A 295 -13.78 -25.92 -12.74
N LEU A 296 -14.29 -27.01 -12.17
CA LEU A 296 -15.46 -27.00 -11.30
C LEU A 296 -15.24 -26.19 -10.02
N HIS A 297 -14.10 -26.39 -9.34
CA HIS A 297 -13.73 -25.58 -8.17
C HIS A 297 -13.64 -24.09 -8.51
N THR A 298 -13.01 -23.76 -9.64
CA THR A 298 -12.91 -22.38 -10.15
C THR A 298 -14.29 -21.80 -10.43
N LEU A 299 -15.18 -22.53 -11.10
CA LEU A 299 -16.54 -22.08 -11.39
C LEU A 299 -17.33 -21.78 -10.10
N VAL A 300 -17.25 -22.69 -9.11
CA VAL A 300 -17.90 -22.50 -7.80
C VAL A 300 -17.31 -21.31 -7.05
N ASP A 301 -15.98 -21.15 -7.00
CA ASP A 301 -15.36 -20.02 -6.31
C ASP A 301 -15.60 -18.67 -7.00
N VAL A 302 -15.61 -18.64 -8.34
CA VAL A 302 -15.96 -17.45 -9.11
C VAL A 302 -17.42 -17.07 -8.90
N ALA A 303 -18.35 -18.05 -8.91
CA ALA A 303 -19.75 -17.81 -8.60
C ALA A 303 -19.93 -17.31 -7.16
N CYS A 304 -19.24 -17.91 -6.18
CA CYS A 304 -19.23 -17.43 -4.80
C CYS A 304 -18.63 -16.02 -4.67
N PHE A 305 -17.54 -15.71 -5.37
CA PHE A 305 -16.94 -14.37 -5.36
C PHE A 305 -17.91 -13.33 -5.93
N VAL A 306 -18.46 -13.57 -7.13
CA VAL A 306 -19.44 -12.66 -7.76
C VAL A 306 -20.69 -12.48 -6.89
N ALA A 307 -21.22 -13.55 -6.31
CA ALA A 307 -22.33 -13.44 -5.35
C ALA A 307 -21.94 -12.62 -4.12
N THR A 308 -20.71 -12.78 -3.59
CA THR A 308 -20.19 -12.01 -2.46
C THR A 308 -20.04 -10.51 -2.81
N SER A 309 -19.61 -10.18 -4.02
CA SER A 309 -19.52 -8.80 -4.51
C SER A 309 -20.87 -8.11 -4.71
N LEU A 310 -21.98 -8.86 -4.76
CA LEU A 310 -23.31 -8.35 -5.09
C LEU A 310 -24.31 -8.41 -3.93
N PHE A 311 -24.40 -9.52 -3.19
CA PHE A 311 -25.45 -9.71 -2.17
C PHE A 311 -25.15 -10.75 -1.07
N LEU A 312 -24.22 -11.68 -1.28
CA LEU A 312 -23.98 -12.80 -0.36
C LEU A 312 -23.15 -12.35 0.86
N ARG A 313 -23.83 -11.79 1.85
CA ARG A 313 -23.27 -11.28 3.13
C ARG A 313 -23.11 -12.36 4.20
N ASP A 314 -22.08 -12.24 5.02
CA ASP A 314 -21.89 -13.06 6.23
C ASP A 314 -22.96 -12.76 7.30
N ALA A 315 -23.19 -13.71 8.21
CA ALA A 315 -24.02 -13.47 9.37
C ALA A 315 -23.43 -12.33 10.24
N ARG A 316 -24.28 -11.41 10.71
CA ARG A 316 -23.84 -10.36 11.64
C ARG A 316 -23.35 -11.01 12.93
N THR A 317 -22.07 -10.80 13.25
CA THR A 317 -21.39 -11.28 14.46
C THR A 317 -20.56 -10.14 15.03
N PRO A 318 -20.08 -10.20 16.29
CA PRO A 318 -19.14 -9.21 16.84
C PRO A 318 -17.82 -9.07 16.07
N LEU A 319 -17.50 -10.01 15.16
CA LEU A 319 -16.35 -9.94 14.27
C LEU A 319 -16.62 -9.15 12.97
N MET A 320 -17.90 -9.01 12.58
CA MET A 320 -18.31 -8.42 11.30
C MET A 320 -18.26 -6.90 11.33
N GLY A 321 -17.76 -6.27 10.26
CA GLY A 321 -17.78 -4.82 10.13
C GLY A 321 -19.19 -4.22 10.05
N THR A 322 -19.41 -3.13 10.80
CA THR A 322 -20.54 -2.21 10.58
C THR A 322 -20.29 -1.30 9.39
N GLU A 323 -21.30 -0.54 8.97
CA GLU A 323 -21.19 0.43 7.88
C GLU A 323 -20.31 1.64 8.25
N GLY A 324 -19.54 2.16 7.29
CA GLY A 324 -18.60 3.28 7.49
C GLY A 324 -17.38 2.94 8.36
N VAL A 325 -17.10 1.66 8.62
CA VAL A 325 -15.98 1.20 9.45
C VAL A 325 -14.62 1.44 8.79
N GLU A 326 -14.59 1.64 7.47
CA GLU A 326 -13.43 2.05 6.68
C GLU A 326 -12.90 3.45 7.05
N PHE A 327 -13.75 4.33 7.60
CA PHE A 327 -13.42 5.71 7.97
C PHE A 327 -13.14 5.89 9.48
N ARG A 328 -13.24 4.83 10.28
CA ARG A 328 -13.08 4.88 11.73
C ARG A 328 -11.64 4.60 12.16
N ARG A 329 -11.28 5.15 13.32
CA ARG A 329 -9.98 4.94 13.97
C ARG A 329 -9.70 3.44 14.11
N LYS A 330 -8.52 3.02 13.62
CA LYS A 330 -8.02 1.65 13.72
C LYS A 330 -6.92 1.59 14.76
N ARG A 331 -7.04 0.70 15.74
CA ARG A 331 -5.91 0.34 16.60
C ARG A 331 -5.11 -0.77 15.93
N PHE A 332 -3.78 -0.66 16.01
CA PHE A 332 -2.83 -1.64 15.51
C PHE A 332 -2.11 -2.24 16.71
N VAL A 333 -2.42 -3.50 17.03
CA VAL A 333 -1.77 -4.24 18.13
C VAL A 333 -0.93 -5.40 17.55
N HIS A 334 0.21 -5.72 18.15
CA HIS A 334 1.10 -6.77 17.63
C HIS A 334 1.75 -7.65 18.71
N CYS A 335 1.98 -8.93 18.40
CA CYS A 335 2.75 -9.83 19.24
C CYS A 335 3.73 -10.69 18.44
N THR A 336 4.75 -11.21 19.13
CA THR A 336 5.79 -12.05 18.55
C THR A 336 5.47 -13.52 18.79
N LEU A 337 5.40 -14.30 17.71
CA LEU A 337 5.18 -15.75 17.72
C LEU A 337 6.45 -16.47 17.26
N SER A 338 6.79 -17.59 17.91
CA SER A 338 7.91 -18.45 17.51
C SER A 338 7.65 -19.07 16.13
N LEU A 339 8.52 -18.79 15.15
CA LEU A 339 8.46 -19.46 13.84
C LEU A 339 8.77 -20.95 13.99
N ASP A 340 9.59 -21.34 14.98
CA ASP A 340 9.99 -22.71 15.20
C ASP A 340 8.87 -23.56 15.83
N ASP A 341 8.01 -22.96 16.66
CA ASP A 341 6.77 -23.57 17.15
C ASP A 341 5.81 -23.84 15.99
N VAL A 342 5.70 -22.88 15.07
CA VAL A 342 4.90 -23.03 13.84
C VAL A 342 5.51 -24.08 12.91
N LYS A 343 6.84 -24.16 12.79
CA LYS A 343 7.54 -25.25 12.05
C LYS A 343 7.31 -26.63 12.69
N LEU A 344 7.29 -26.72 14.02
CA LEU A 344 7.01 -27.96 14.78
C LEU A 344 5.61 -28.47 14.44
N VAL A 345 4.57 -27.63 14.62
CA VAL A 345 3.18 -27.98 14.26
C VAL A 345 3.09 -28.35 12.77
N LYS A 346 3.76 -27.58 11.90
CA LYS A 346 3.81 -27.83 10.45
C LYS A 346 4.40 -29.20 10.08
N ASN A 347 5.46 -29.62 10.78
CA ASN A 347 6.10 -30.93 10.58
C ASN A 347 5.19 -32.05 11.10
N ALA A 348 4.73 -31.98 12.35
CA ALA A 348 3.87 -33.00 12.97
C ALA A 348 2.56 -33.22 12.21
N MET A 349 1.93 -32.14 11.74
CA MET A 349 0.67 -32.18 10.97
C MET A 349 0.86 -32.32 9.45
N LYS A 350 2.11 -32.50 8.97
CA LYS A 350 2.47 -32.69 7.55
C LYS A 350 1.80 -31.68 6.62
N CYS A 351 1.86 -30.40 6.98
CA CYS A 351 1.19 -29.29 6.30
C CYS A 351 2.18 -28.18 5.86
N THR A 352 1.69 -26.97 5.59
CA THR A 352 2.49 -25.78 5.28
C THR A 352 2.25 -24.68 6.30
N VAL A 353 3.17 -23.72 6.44
CA VAL A 353 3.11 -22.65 7.46
C VAL A 353 1.76 -21.91 7.40
N ASN A 354 1.30 -21.53 6.20
CA ASN A 354 0.00 -20.87 6.03
C ASN A 354 -1.19 -21.74 6.45
N ASP A 355 -1.11 -23.08 6.32
CA ASP A 355 -2.16 -23.98 6.82
C ASP A 355 -2.23 -23.96 8.36
N VAL A 356 -1.08 -23.80 9.04
CA VAL A 356 -1.00 -23.62 10.50
C VAL A 356 -1.57 -22.26 10.90
N LEU A 357 -1.14 -21.18 10.26
CA LEU A 357 -1.58 -19.82 10.58
C LEU A 357 -3.11 -19.64 10.40
N VAL A 358 -3.69 -20.23 9.34
CA VAL A 358 -5.16 -20.27 9.15
C VAL A 358 -5.84 -21.06 10.27
N GLY A 359 -5.27 -22.19 10.72
CA GLY A 359 -5.83 -22.94 11.84
C GLY A 359 -5.76 -22.18 13.18
N VAL A 360 -4.62 -21.55 13.48
CA VAL A 360 -4.44 -20.69 14.67
C VAL A 360 -5.44 -19.53 14.66
N THR A 361 -5.61 -18.85 13.53
CA THR A 361 -6.64 -17.81 13.38
C THR A 361 -8.06 -18.36 13.61
N SER A 362 -8.40 -19.54 13.08
CA SER A 362 -9.73 -20.14 13.31
C SER A 362 -9.97 -20.48 14.78
N ALA A 363 -8.94 -20.89 15.52
CA ALA A 363 -9.01 -21.16 16.96
C ALA A 363 -9.16 -19.86 17.77
N ALA A 364 -8.34 -18.84 17.50
CA ALA A 364 -8.35 -17.56 18.21
C ALA A 364 -9.68 -16.82 18.02
N LEU A 365 -10.19 -16.74 16.79
CA LEU A 365 -11.51 -16.14 16.50
C LEU A 365 -12.66 -16.93 17.13
N SER A 366 -12.52 -18.26 17.29
CA SER A 366 -13.49 -19.05 18.04
C SER A 366 -13.49 -18.69 19.53
N ARG A 367 -12.32 -18.66 20.17
CA ARG A 367 -12.18 -18.28 21.59
C ARG A 367 -12.75 -16.89 21.87
N TYR A 368 -12.41 -15.89 21.05
CA TYR A 368 -12.93 -14.53 21.18
C TYR A 368 -14.45 -14.47 20.96
N TYR A 369 -14.98 -15.10 19.90
CA TYR A 369 -16.41 -15.10 19.61
C TYR A 369 -17.24 -15.74 20.74
N PHE A 370 -16.83 -16.92 21.23
CA PHE A 370 -17.57 -17.62 22.28
C PHE A 370 -17.45 -16.95 23.67
N ARG A 371 -16.41 -16.14 23.90
CA ARG A 371 -16.32 -15.24 25.06
C ARG A 371 -17.23 -14.02 24.93
N LYS A 372 -17.11 -13.25 23.84
CA LYS A 372 -18.02 -12.10 23.58
C LYS A 372 -19.51 -12.47 23.59
N THR A 373 -19.85 -13.72 23.27
CA THR A 373 -21.21 -14.25 23.33
C THR A 373 -21.52 -15.10 24.57
N SER A 374 -20.57 -15.39 25.47
CA SER A 374 -20.90 -15.88 26.83
C SER A 374 -21.51 -14.78 27.67
N ASP A 375 -20.97 -13.57 27.53
CA ASP A 375 -21.20 -12.45 28.44
C ASP A 375 -22.55 -11.75 28.17
N THR A 376 -23.14 -11.96 26.99
CA THR A 376 -24.52 -11.61 26.67
C THR A 376 -25.47 -12.71 27.16
N ASP A 377 -26.05 -12.51 28.34
CA ASP A 377 -26.72 -13.56 29.13
C ASP A 377 -28.03 -14.12 28.51
N SER A 378 -28.66 -13.39 27.59
CA SER A 378 -30.03 -13.62 27.13
C SER A 378 -30.26 -14.87 26.25
N GLU A 379 -29.28 -15.29 25.43
CA GLU A 379 -29.50 -16.30 24.38
C GLU A 379 -28.69 -17.61 24.56
N LYS A 380 -28.74 -18.18 25.77
CA LYS A 380 -28.14 -19.51 26.03
C LYS A 380 -28.81 -20.68 25.28
N ARG A 381 -30.01 -20.50 24.71
CA ARG A 381 -30.79 -21.56 24.03
C ARG A 381 -30.74 -21.58 22.49
N ALA A 382 -30.22 -20.53 21.84
CA ALA A 382 -30.25 -20.39 20.37
C ALA A 382 -28.87 -20.48 19.68
N ARG A 383 -27.80 -20.76 20.44
CA ARG A 383 -26.40 -20.67 19.96
C ARG A 383 -26.11 -21.65 18.81
N PRO A 384 -25.68 -21.19 17.62
CA PRO A 384 -25.25 -22.09 16.55
C PRO A 384 -24.02 -22.89 16.98
N LYS A 385 -24.09 -24.23 16.89
CA LYS A 385 -22.94 -25.12 17.22
C LYS A 385 -21.68 -24.86 16.37
N HIS A 386 -21.84 -24.16 15.26
CA HIS A 386 -20.74 -23.60 14.47
C HIS A 386 -21.27 -22.42 13.65
N ILE A 387 -20.42 -21.43 13.42
CA ILE A 387 -20.68 -20.31 12.51
C ILE A 387 -19.63 -20.35 11.40
N ARG A 388 -20.04 -20.01 10.17
CA ARG A 388 -19.12 -19.79 9.06
C ARG A 388 -18.95 -18.30 8.86
N VAL A 389 -17.71 -17.83 8.93
CA VAL A 389 -17.33 -16.48 8.53
C VAL A 389 -16.40 -16.59 7.32
N ARG A 390 -16.44 -15.62 6.41
CA ARG A 390 -15.54 -15.55 5.27
C ARG A 390 -14.53 -14.45 5.48
N SER A 391 -13.33 -14.68 4.98
CA SER A 391 -12.25 -13.69 4.95
C SER A 391 -11.84 -13.40 3.51
N ALA A 392 -11.50 -12.16 3.23
CA ALA A 392 -10.71 -11.84 2.05
C ALA A 392 -9.23 -12.15 2.34
N LEU A 393 -8.75 -13.26 1.78
CA LEU A 393 -7.33 -13.59 1.71
C LEU A 393 -6.72 -12.86 0.51
N LEU A 394 -5.76 -11.97 0.76
CA LEU A 394 -5.02 -11.25 -0.28
C LEU A 394 -3.82 -12.11 -0.71
N VAL A 395 -3.68 -12.37 -2.02
CA VAL A 395 -2.61 -13.21 -2.58
C VAL A 395 -1.91 -12.48 -3.72
N ASN A 396 -0.58 -12.42 -3.71
CA ASN A 396 0.16 -11.88 -4.84
C ASN A 396 0.12 -12.86 -6.02
N ILE A 397 -0.23 -12.38 -7.22
CA ILE A 397 -0.33 -13.25 -8.41
C ILE A 397 0.98 -13.35 -9.21
N ARG A 398 2.06 -12.67 -8.78
CA ARG A 398 3.40 -12.89 -9.33
C ARG A 398 3.85 -14.32 -9.05
N LYS A 399 4.61 -14.92 -9.98
CA LYS A 399 5.43 -16.10 -9.64
C LYS A 399 6.39 -15.70 -8.52
N THR A 400 6.50 -16.51 -7.47
CA THR A 400 7.28 -16.18 -6.26
C THR A 400 8.69 -15.70 -6.63
N PRO A 401 9.00 -14.40 -6.46
CA PRO A 401 10.29 -13.87 -6.87
C PRO A 401 11.36 -14.34 -5.88
N GLY A 402 12.40 -14.99 -6.37
CA GLY A 402 13.64 -15.14 -5.62
C GLY A 402 14.33 -13.77 -5.45
N LEU A 403 15.31 -13.67 -4.54
CA LEU A 403 15.99 -12.42 -4.21
C LEU A 403 16.46 -11.62 -5.43
N HIS A 404 17.00 -12.29 -6.46
CA HIS A 404 17.39 -11.69 -7.73
C HIS A 404 16.24 -10.97 -8.46
N ALA A 405 15.06 -11.59 -8.52
CA ALA A 405 13.87 -11.02 -9.17
C ALA A 405 13.21 -9.88 -8.37
N LEU A 406 13.54 -9.74 -7.08
CA LEU A 406 13.21 -8.55 -6.28
C LEU A 406 14.22 -7.42 -6.55
N ALA A 407 15.52 -7.73 -6.58
CA ALA A 407 16.54 -6.75 -6.96
C ALA A 407 16.30 -6.19 -8.38
N GLU A 408 15.89 -7.03 -9.34
CA GLU A 408 15.49 -6.58 -10.68
C GLU A 408 14.28 -5.62 -10.68
N MET A 409 13.29 -5.80 -9.80
CA MET A 409 12.09 -4.93 -9.77
C MET A 409 12.42 -3.46 -9.46
N MET A 410 13.53 -3.17 -8.80
CA MET A 410 13.97 -1.81 -8.49
C MET A 410 14.64 -1.10 -9.68
N ASN A 411 15.15 -1.85 -10.66
CA ASN A 411 15.90 -1.30 -11.80
C ASN A 411 14.95 -0.85 -12.91
N SER A 412 14.49 0.40 -12.86
CA SER A 412 13.48 0.96 -13.79
C SER A 412 13.93 1.13 -15.25
N SER A 413 15.17 0.79 -15.60
CA SER A 413 15.79 1.08 -16.90
C SER A 413 15.67 -0.03 -17.96
N LYS A 414 15.02 -1.17 -17.66
CA LYS A 414 14.90 -2.30 -18.59
C LYS A 414 13.49 -2.91 -18.63
N ASN A 415 13.26 -3.71 -19.66
CA ASN A 415 11.97 -4.36 -19.97
C ASN A 415 11.78 -5.60 -19.07
N ASN A 416 11.68 -5.36 -17.75
CA ASN A 416 11.87 -6.38 -16.71
C ASN A 416 10.81 -7.49 -16.72
N ILE A 417 11.26 -8.72 -16.45
CA ILE A 417 10.42 -9.92 -16.36
C ILE A 417 9.38 -9.80 -15.23
N VAL A 418 9.70 -9.05 -14.17
CA VAL A 418 8.82 -8.79 -13.02
C VAL A 418 8.56 -7.29 -12.90
N ARG A 419 7.29 -6.91 -12.71
CA ARG A 419 6.83 -5.51 -12.70
C ARG A 419 6.49 -5.04 -11.29
N TRP A 420 6.97 -3.86 -10.91
CA TRP A 420 6.55 -3.13 -9.71
C TRP A 420 5.05 -2.77 -9.74
N GLY A 421 4.40 -2.73 -8.57
CA GLY A 421 3.05 -2.19 -8.39
C GLY A 421 2.04 -3.21 -7.85
N ASN A 422 0.75 -2.89 -7.94
CA ASN A 422 -0.33 -3.72 -7.36
C ASN A 422 -0.73 -4.91 -8.25
N LEU A 423 -0.23 -6.11 -7.93
CA LEU A 423 -0.58 -7.41 -8.54
C LEU A 423 -1.17 -8.37 -7.48
N ILE A 424 -2.26 -7.93 -6.84
CA ILE A 424 -3.01 -8.71 -5.82
C ILE A 424 -4.25 -9.33 -6.46
N GLY A 425 -4.50 -10.61 -6.17
CA GLY A 425 -5.78 -11.28 -6.33
C GLY A 425 -6.41 -11.57 -4.96
N TYR A 426 -7.75 -11.63 -4.93
CA TYR A 426 -8.53 -11.95 -3.74
C TYR A 426 -9.00 -13.41 -3.77
N ILE A 427 -9.03 -14.06 -2.60
CA ILE A 427 -9.63 -15.37 -2.35
C ILE A 427 -10.60 -15.25 -1.17
N VAL A 428 -11.85 -15.68 -1.34
CA VAL A 428 -12.86 -15.69 -0.27
C VAL A 428 -12.69 -16.97 0.56
N LEU A 429 -11.85 -16.91 1.61
CA LEU A 429 -11.45 -18.03 2.44
C LEU A 429 -12.46 -18.25 3.60
N PRO A 430 -13.18 -19.39 3.67
CA PRO A 430 -14.12 -19.63 4.76
C PRO A 430 -13.42 -20.18 6.02
N PHE A 431 -13.61 -19.48 7.13
CA PHE A 431 -13.23 -19.92 8.48
C PHE A 431 -14.43 -20.57 9.18
N ARG A 432 -14.15 -21.50 10.10
CA ARG A 432 -15.17 -22.12 10.96
C ARG A 432 -14.95 -21.67 12.39
N ILE A 433 -15.95 -20.94 12.90
CA ILE A 433 -16.03 -20.49 14.29
C ILE A 433 -16.78 -21.56 15.07
N ALA A 434 -16.06 -22.34 15.87
CA ALA A 434 -16.58 -23.44 16.68
C ALA A 434 -15.57 -23.78 17.78
N MET A 435 -16.03 -24.05 19.01
CA MET A 435 -15.16 -24.67 20.01
C MET A 435 -14.95 -26.15 19.62
N LEU A 436 -13.69 -26.58 19.54
CA LEU A 436 -13.28 -27.94 19.21
C LEU A 436 -12.38 -28.49 20.34
N ASP A 437 -12.64 -29.73 20.78
CA ASP A 437 -11.91 -30.35 21.89
C ASP A 437 -10.49 -30.80 21.51
N ASP A 438 -10.25 -31.10 20.23
CA ASP A 438 -8.92 -31.37 19.67
C ASP A 438 -8.35 -30.10 18.99
N PRO A 439 -7.34 -29.42 19.57
CA PRO A 439 -6.73 -28.24 18.96
C PRO A 439 -6.15 -28.50 17.56
N LEU A 440 -5.75 -29.73 17.26
CA LEU A 440 -5.22 -30.08 15.95
C LEU A 440 -6.30 -30.11 14.86
N GLU A 441 -7.58 -30.18 15.22
CA GLU A 441 -8.66 -30.16 14.23
C GLU A 441 -8.84 -28.78 13.57
N TYR A 442 -8.50 -27.68 14.25
CA TYR A 442 -8.39 -26.37 13.59
C TYR A 442 -7.34 -26.39 12.47
N ILE A 443 -6.21 -27.09 12.67
CA ILE A 443 -5.15 -27.26 11.67
C ILE A 443 -5.61 -28.19 10.53
N ARG A 444 -6.31 -29.29 10.85
CA ARG A 444 -6.88 -30.17 9.80
C ARG A 444 -7.94 -29.45 8.96
N GLN A 445 -8.80 -28.64 9.57
CA GLN A 445 -9.81 -27.84 8.85
C GLN A 445 -9.17 -26.72 8.03
N GLY A 446 -8.22 -25.97 8.61
CA GLY A 446 -7.42 -24.97 7.89
C GLY A 446 -6.75 -25.56 6.65
N LYS A 447 -6.06 -26.70 6.80
CA LYS A 447 -5.46 -27.44 5.69
C LYS A 447 -6.47 -27.84 4.61
N ARG A 448 -7.60 -28.46 4.98
CA ARG A 448 -8.66 -28.85 4.02
C ARG A 448 -9.18 -27.65 3.22
N THR A 449 -9.47 -26.54 3.89
CA THR A 449 -9.96 -25.30 3.25
C THR A 449 -8.91 -24.71 2.31
N VAL A 450 -7.68 -24.55 2.78
CA VAL A 450 -6.61 -23.94 2.00
C VAL A 450 -6.22 -24.83 0.81
N ASP A 451 -6.09 -26.16 0.98
CA ASP A 451 -5.77 -27.07 -0.12
C ASP A 451 -6.90 -27.16 -1.16
N ARG A 452 -8.18 -26.99 -0.77
CA ARG A 452 -9.28 -26.84 -1.72
C ARG A 452 -9.17 -25.53 -2.52
N LYS A 453 -8.87 -24.40 -1.87
CA LYS A 453 -8.68 -23.10 -2.55
C LYS A 453 -7.40 -23.04 -3.42
N LYS A 454 -6.31 -23.73 -3.03
CA LYS A 454 -5.13 -23.96 -3.88
C LYS A 454 -5.48 -24.70 -5.19
N ASN A 455 -6.60 -25.43 -5.24
CA ASN A 455 -7.13 -26.09 -6.44
C ASN A 455 -8.24 -25.27 -7.13
N SER A 456 -8.10 -23.94 -7.19
CA SER A 456 -9.06 -23.01 -7.81
C SER A 456 -8.36 -21.76 -8.37
N LEU A 457 -8.71 -21.31 -9.58
CA LEU A 457 -8.08 -20.15 -10.23
C LEU A 457 -8.56 -18.78 -9.71
N GLU A 458 -9.30 -18.75 -8.59
CA GLU A 458 -9.98 -17.57 -8.03
C GLU A 458 -9.10 -16.31 -7.96
N ALA A 459 -7.90 -16.38 -7.37
CA ALA A 459 -7.00 -15.21 -7.27
C ALA A 459 -6.59 -14.64 -8.64
N ILE A 460 -6.45 -15.49 -9.66
CA ILE A 460 -6.13 -15.06 -11.03
C ILE A 460 -7.38 -14.41 -11.64
N PHE A 461 -8.55 -15.04 -11.49
CA PHE A 461 -9.82 -14.49 -11.96
C PHE A 461 -10.13 -13.11 -11.34
N THR A 462 -9.97 -12.94 -10.03
CA THR A 462 -10.34 -11.69 -9.33
C THR A 462 -9.47 -10.51 -9.75
N TYR A 463 -8.17 -10.73 -9.97
CA TYR A 463 -7.28 -9.72 -10.56
C TYR A 463 -7.68 -9.36 -12.00
N TRP A 464 -7.91 -10.36 -12.88
CA TRP A 464 -8.23 -10.10 -14.29
C TRP A 464 -9.63 -9.50 -14.48
N SER A 465 -10.63 -9.94 -13.71
CA SER A 465 -11.99 -9.41 -13.76
C SER A 465 -12.04 -7.97 -13.21
N GLY A 466 -11.34 -7.63 -12.13
CA GLY A 466 -11.20 -6.25 -11.68
C GLY A 466 -10.61 -5.33 -12.76
N ASN A 467 -9.54 -5.76 -13.42
CA ASN A 467 -8.95 -5.04 -14.55
C ASN A 467 -9.89 -4.92 -15.77
N LEU A 468 -10.78 -5.88 -15.99
CA LEU A 468 -11.79 -5.85 -17.05
C LEU A 468 -12.95 -4.90 -16.70
N ILE A 469 -13.44 -4.94 -15.46
CA ILE A 469 -14.52 -4.07 -14.97
C ILE A 469 -14.09 -2.59 -15.06
N VAL A 470 -12.86 -2.25 -14.65
CA VAL A 470 -12.34 -0.87 -14.78
C VAL A 470 -12.27 -0.39 -16.25
N LYS A 471 -12.09 -1.30 -17.21
CA LYS A 471 -12.09 -0.99 -18.65
C LYS A 471 -13.50 -0.83 -19.24
N LEU A 472 -14.44 -1.69 -18.84
CA LEU A 472 -15.80 -1.73 -19.43
C LEU A 472 -16.79 -0.80 -18.72
N PHE A 473 -16.76 -0.75 -17.38
CA PHE A 473 -17.75 -0.07 -16.55
C PHE A 473 -17.14 1.06 -15.70
N GLY A 474 -15.86 1.38 -15.90
CA GLY A 474 -15.16 2.44 -15.19
C GLY A 474 -14.76 2.09 -13.75
N ILE A 475 -14.01 3.00 -13.13
CA ILE A 475 -13.35 2.76 -11.84
C ILE A 475 -14.33 2.72 -10.66
N LYS A 476 -15.35 3.60 -10.65
CA LYS A 476 -16.37 3.65 -9.60
C LYS A 476 -17.14 2.33 -9.45
N THR A 477 -17.47 1.69 -10.58
CA THR A 477 -18.15 0.39 -10.60
C THR A 477 -17.26 -0.72 -10.03
N ALA A 478 -15.97 -0.71 -10.36
CA ALA A 478 -15.01 -1.64 -9.75
C ALA A 478 -14.84 -1.41 -8.25
N ALA A 479 -14.80 -0.15 -7.81
CA ALA A 479 -14.72 0.20 -6.39
C ALA A 479 -15.97 -0.25 -5.62
N ALA A 480 -17.17 -0.01 -6.15
CA ALA A 480 -18.42 -0.48 -5.55
C ALA A 480 -18.44 -2.02 -5.40
N LEU A 481 -17.97 -2.77 -6.40
CA LEU A 481 -17.91 -4.24 -6.35
C LEU A 481 -16.82 -4.76 -5.40
N CYS A 482 -15.66 -4.09 -5.30
CA CYS A 482 -14.61 -4.46 -4.34
C CYS A 482 -14.98 -4.09 -2.90
N HIS A 483 -15.63 -2.94 -2.69
CA HIS A 483 -16.19 -2.52 -1.41
C HIS A 483 -17.29 -3.48 -0.97
N GLY A 484 -18.28 -3.75 -1.82
CA GLY A 484 -19.36 -4.70 -1.54
C GLY A 484 -18.86 -6.11 -1.23
N MET A 485 -17.83 -6.58 -1.95
CA MET A 485 -17.18 -7.87 -1.66
C MET A 485 -16.60 -7.94 -0.25
N LEU A 486 -15.93 -6.87 0.21
CA LEU A 486 -15.31 -6.81 1.53
C LEU A 486 -16.35 -6.53 2.64
N ALA A 487 -17.29 -5.61 2.42
CA ALA A 487 -18.39 -5.32 3.34
C ALA A 487 -19.38 -6.50 3.52
N ASN A 488 -19.30 -7.50 2.64
CA ASN A 488 -20.03 -8.77 2.73
C ASN A 488 -19.21 -9.92 3.35
N THR A 489 -17.92 -9.72 3.64
CA THR A 489 -17.06 -10.65 4.40
C THR A 489 -16.71 -10.12 5.79
N THR A 490 -16.23 -10.99 6.67
CA THR A 490 -16.00 -10.66 8.09
C THR A 490 -14.65 -10.01 8.35
N LEU A 491 -13.56 -10.49 7.75
CA LEU A 491 -12.19 -10.00 8.02
C LEU A 491 -11.23 -10.07 6.82
N SER A 492 -10.18 -9.24 6.83
CA SER A 492 -9.03 -9.39 5.92
C SER A 492 -7.98 -10.34 6.52
N PHE A 493 -7.32 -11.16 5.69
CA PHE A 493 -6.19 -12.00 6.08
C PHE A 493 -5.02 -11.83 5.10
N SER A 494 -3.81 -11.70 5.63
CA SER A 494 -2.56 -11.71 4.85
C SER A 494 -1.44 -12.44 5.60
N SER A 495 -0.51 -13.03 4.83
CA SER A 495 0.69 -13.69 5.35
C SER A 495 1.86 -13.44 4.40
N MET A 496 2.93 -12.83 4.90
CA MET A 496 4.09 -12.42 4.11
C MET A 496 5.40 -12.95 4.70
N VAL A 497 6.33 -13.30 3.82
CA VAL A 497 7.64 -13.86 4.16
C VAL A 497 8.70 -12.79 3.98
N GLY A 498 9.31 -12.34 5.07
CA GLY A 498 10.42 -11.36 5.07
C GLY A 498 11.81 -12.02 5.06
N PRO A 499 12.86 -11.23 5.33
CA PRO A 499 14.24 -11.72 5.45
C PRO A 499 14.40 -12.90 6.42
N ALA A 500 15.28 -13.83 6.07
CA ALA A 500 15.63 -15.01 6.86
C ALA A 500 16.73 -14.75 7.92
N GLU A 501 17.39 -13.60 7.82
CA GLU A 501 18.56 -13.18 8.60
C GLU A 501 18.34 -11.77 9.15
N LYS A 502 19.18 -11.34 10.10
CA LYS A 502 19.11 -9.98 10.65
C LYS A 502 19.59 -8.97 9.62
N VAL A 503 18.86 -7.87 9.48
CA VAL A 503 19.12 -6.81 8.50
C VAL A 503 19.28 -5.45 9.17
N GLU A 504 20.00 -4.56 8.49
CA GLU A 504 20.16 -3.16 8.88
C GLU A 504 19.51 -2.23 7.85
N PHE A 505 18.76 -1.24 8.33
CA PHE A 505 18.14 -0.17 7.54
C PHE A 505 19.00 1.10 7.71
N TYR A 506 19.84 1.38 6.72
CA TYR A 506 20.79 2.50 6.74
C TYR A 506 21.66 2.53 8.03
N GLY A 507 22.19 1.36 8.43
CA GLY A 507 22.99 1.20 9.66
C GLY A 507 22.19 0.92 10.95
N HIS A 508 20.86 0.97 10.91
CA HIS A 508 20.01 0.66 12.07
C HIS A 508 19.58 -0.81 12.04
N PRO A 509 19.99 -1.66 13.01
CA PRO A 509 19.55 -3.05 13.03
C PRO A 509 18.03 -3.14 13.23
N ILE A 510 17.34 -3.92 12.40
CA ILE A 510 15.91 -4.21 12.59
C ILE A 510 15.77 -5.41 13.53
N GLU A 511 14.96 -5.27 14.57
CA GLU A 511 14.54 -6.38 15.45
C GLU A 511 13.20 -6.98 15.00
N TYR A 512 12.26 -6.16 14.53
CA TYR A 512 10.99 -6.64 13.99
C TYR A 512 10.35 -5.70 12.97
N ILE A 513 9.43 -6.26 12.18
CA ILE A 513 8.59 -5.55 11.21
C ILE A 513 7.15 -6.00 11.40
N ALA A 514 6.25 -5.08 11.71
CA ALA A 514 4.84 -5.32 11.97
C ALA A 514 3.95 -4.51 11.00
N PRO A 515 3.67 -5.03 9.79
CA PRO A 515 2.88 -4.36 8.77
C PRO A 515 1.37 -4.67 8.87
N SER A 516 0.54 -3.68 8.51
CA SER A 516 -0.91 -3.81 8.39
C SER A 516 -1.48 -2.79 7.39
N VAL A 517 -2.80 -2.78 7.19
CA VAL A 517 -3.50 -1.86 6.27
C VAL A 517 -4.80 -1.30 6.85
N TYR A 518 -5.23 -0.13 6.38
CA TYR A 518 -6.52 0.49 6.70
C TYR A 518 -7.15 1.18 5.48
N GLY A 519 -8.40 1.63 5.60
CA GLY A 519 -9.17 2.27 4.52
C GLY A 519 -10.11 1.35 3.74
N HIS A 520 -10.25 0.09 4.18
CA HIS A 520 -11.17 -0.92 3.62
C HIS A 520 -12.27 -1.31 4.65
N PRO A 521 -13.45 -1.78 4.21
CA PRO A 521 -14.63 -1.94 5.06
C PRO A 521 -14.63 -3.23 5.91
N HIS A 522 -13.55 -3.48 6.65
CA HIS A 522 -13.49 -4.52 7.69
C HIS A 522 -13.21 -3.92 9.08
N ALA A 523 -13.85 -4.49 10.11
CA ALA A 523 -13.54 -4.17 11.51
C ALA A 523 -12.34 -4.96 12.06
N LEU A 524 -11.90 -6.01 11.37
CA LEU A 524 -10.76 -6.84 11.76
C LEU A 524 -9.91 -7.20 10.53
N THR A 525 -8.60 -7.06 10.66
CA THR A 525 -7.61 -7.38 9.63
C THR A 525 -6.40 -8.04 10.28
N VAL A 526 -6.09 -9.26 9.84
CA VAL A 526 -5.05 -10.13 10.42
C VAL A 526 -3.86 -10.23 9.48
N HIS A 527 -2.69 -9.77 9.92
CA HIS A 527 -1.43 -9.89 9.18
C HIS A 527 -0.45 -10.78 9.93
N TYR A 528 0.22 -11.67 9.22
CA TYR A 528 1.41 -12.37 9.68
C TYR A 528 2.62 -11.95 8.84
N GLN A 529 3.71 -11.55 9.49
CA GLN A 529 4.97 -11.19 8.85
C GLN A 529 6.11 -11.99 9.48
N SER A 530 6.78 -12.85 8.70
CA SER A 530 7.98 -13.54 9.19
C SER A 530 9.22 -12.65 9.07
N TYR A 531 10.12 -12.73 10.05
CA TYR A 531 11.44 -12.13 10.03
C TYR A 531 12.36 -13.00 10.88
N MET A 532 13.56 -13.34 10.39
CA MET A 532 14.49 -14.25 11.08
C MET A 532 13.80 -15.57 11.53
N ASN A 533 13.75 -15.84 12.84
CA ASN A 533 13.07 -16.96 13.48
C ASN A 533 11.76 -16.56 14.21
N ILE A 534 11.21 -15.38 13.92
CA ILE A 534 9.94 -14.90 14.48
C ILE A 534 8.87 -14.71 13.40
N ILE A 535 7.61 -14.71 13.85
CA ILE A 535 6.46 -14.20 13.10
C ILE A 535 5.83 -13.09 13.95
N LYS A 536 5.82 -11.86 13.45
CA LYS A 536 4.93 -10.83 13.98
C LYS A 536 3.50 -11.11 13.51
N LEU A 537 2.61 -11.31 14.47
CA LEU A 537 1.17 -11.20 14.27
C LEU A 537 0.79 -9.74 14.52
N VAL A 538 0.06 -9.15 13.58
CA VAL A 538 -0.47 -7.78 13.68
C VAL A 538 -1.97 -7.83 13.44
N LEU A 539 -2.73 -7.18 14.32
CA LEU A 539 -4.17 -7.00 14.19
C LEU A 539 -4.45 -5.50 13.99
N ALA A 540 -5.04 -5.15 12.84
CA ALA A 540 -5.73 -3.86 12.73
C ALA A 540 -7.21 -4.07 13.03
N VAL A 541 -7.71 -3.38 14.05
CA VAL A 541 -9.08 -3.49 14.53
C VAL A 541 -9.76 -2.13 14.58
N ASP A 542 -11.09 -2.11 14.39
CA ASP A 542 -11.90 -0.93 14.72
C ASP A 542 -11.86 -0.65 16.23
N ASP A 543 -11.41 0.56 16.60
CA ASP A 543 -11.15 0.98 17.98
C ASP A 543 -12.37 0.76 18.89
N ALA A 544 -13.55 1.20 18.43
CA ALA A 544 -14.79 1.13 19.19
C ALA A 544 -15.40 -0.29 19.24
N GLN A 545 -15.22 -1.11 18.21
CA GLN A 545 -15.75 -2.48 18.16
C GLN A 545 -14.86 -3.51 18.89
N PHE A 546 -13.57 -3.22 19.06
CA PHE A 546 -12.58 -4.11 19.71
C PHE A 546 -11.78 -3.37 20.82
N PRO A 547 -12.44 -2.89 21.91
CA PRO A 547 -11.73 -2.26 23.03
C PRO A 547 -10.75 -3.23 23.72
N ASP A 548 -11.02 -4.53 23.66
CA ASP A 548 -10.20 -5.63 24.16
C ASP A 548 -9.30 -6.27 23.08
N ALA A 549 -8.78 -5.44 22.15
CA ALA A 549 -7.85 -5.85 21.09
C ALA A 549 -6.69 -6.72 21.60
N HIS A 550 -6.10 -6.36 22.73
CA HIS A 550 -5.03 -7.13 23.39
C HIS A 550 -5.49 -8.51 23.90
N GLN A 551 -6.75 -8.66 24.30
CA GLN A 551 -7.27 -9.96 24.71
C GLN A 551 -7.51 -10.87 23.49
N LEU A 552 -7.95 -10.31 22.36
CA LEU A 552 -8.00 -11.02 21.08
C LEU A 552 -6.59 -11.44 20.64
N LEU A 553 -5.60 -10.54 20.71
CA LEU A 553 -4.20 -10.82 20.38
C LEU A 553 -3.63 -11.98 21.23
N ASN A 554 -3.92 -11.99 22.52
CA ASN A 554 -3.54 -13.07 23.44
C ASN A 554 -4.22 -14.41 23.11
N ASP A 555 -5.45 -14.43 22.59
CA ASP A 555 -6.09 -15.66 22.13
C ASP A 555 -5.36 -16.31 20.94
N PHE A 556 -4.62 -15.57 20.10
CA PHE A 556 -3.78 -16.15 19.05
C PHE A 556 -2.54 -16.84 19.61
N ALA A 557 -1.82 -16.16 20.53
CA ALA A 557 -0.65 -16.74 21.19
C ALA A 557 -1.02 -17.99 21.99
N GLU A 558 -2.10 -17.94 22.76
CA GLU A 558 -2.65 -19.06 23.51
C GLU A 558 -3.13 -20.20 22.60
N SER A 559 -3.78 -19.88 21.47
CA SER A 559 -4.17 -20.91 20.48
C SER A 559 -2.96 -21.62 19.88
N LEU A 560 -1.90 -20.89 19.52
CA LEU A 560 -0.65 -21.50 19.05
C LEU A 560 0.00 -22.37 20.14
N ARG A 561 0.02 -21.91 21.40
CA ARG A 561 0.56 -22.65 22.55
C ARG A 561 -0.16 -23.99 22.75
N LEU A 562 -1.49 -23.99 22.76
CA LEU A 562 -2.31 -25.20 22.90
C LEU A 562 -2.15 -26.16 21.71
N ILE A 563 -2.12 -25.63 20.49
CA ILE A 563 -1.91 -26.42 19.26
C ILE A 563 -0.51 -27.04 19.23
N ARG A 564 0.53 -26.30 19.66
CA ARG A 564 1.89 -26.83 19.82
C ARG A 564 1.92 -27.96 20.83
N GLN A 565 1.32 -27.78 22.02
CA GLN A 565 1.30 -28.82 23.05
C GLN A 565 0.63 -30.11 22.54
N ALA A 566 -0.51 -29.99 21.87
CA ALA A 566 -1.20 -31.14 21.26
C ALA A 566 -0.40 -31.79 20.11
N ALA A 567 0.41 -31.02 19.37
CA ALA A 567 1.29 -31.53 18.31
C ALA A 567 2.53 -32.24 18.88
N SER A 568 3.14 -31.70 19.94
CA SER A 568 4.29 -32.30 20.62
C SER A 568 3.94 -33.62 21.32
N ALA A 569 2.74 -33.75 21.89
CA ALA A 569 2.26 -34.99 22.50
C ALA A 569 1.94 -36.12 21.48
N LYS A 570 2.38 -35.97 20.23
CA LYS A 570 2.03 -36.80 19.08
C LYS A 570 3.21 -37.06 18.13
N SER A 571 4.41 -36.63 18.53
CA SER A 571 5.68 -36.75 17.82
C SER A 571 6.70 -37.55 18.62
#